data_AF-A0A8T0AWS6-F1
#
_entry.id   AF-A0A8T0AWS6-F1
#
_cell.length_a   1.000
_cell.length_b   1.000
_cell.length_c   1.000
_cell.angle_alpha   90.00
_cell.angle_beta   90.00
_cell.angle_gamma   90.00
#
_symmetry.space_group_name_H-M   'P 1'
#
loop_
_entity.id
_entity.type
_entity.pdbx_description
1 polymer ?
#
loop_
_entity_poly.entity_id
_entity_poly.type
_entity_poly.pdbx_seq_one_letter_code
_entity_poly.pdbx_strand_id
1 'polypeptide(L)'
;MDTLTWTLLCAAVAVVCGSTLELPLEEECESGRFTRSGECCIECPPGEGVITPCGVTQTECGQCLDSETYSDTYSLTDKCQTCTECTGLMRMETPCTDSNNAVCVCDYGYYMSTETGGCEPCTVCPRGHGVYIRCEPEHDTICEPCEEDTYSDQESSLDPCMPCTICNDGSEELETLRECSSTADAMCYDPLAPTMASPSSPPELPSDELRTPGPDEDSTTTKPSTPRFIGSGLNENLIPIYCSTLAAVLIGLLAYIVFKRWNSCKQNKQAANNRAATANQTSPSPEGEKLHSDSGISVDSQSLQEQQQLQTQAEAHTQTQTQLHVPEQIVVRVDGGAQSDSPPSQA
;
A
#
# COMPACT_ATOMS: atom_id res chain seq x y z
N MET A 1 21.27 62.61 42.37
CA MET A 1 21.26 61.70 41.21
C MET A 1 20.11 62.15 40.37
N ASP A 2 20.42 63.06 39.45
CA ASP A 2 19.45 63.95 38.82
C ASP A 2 18.64 63.23 37.74
N THR A 3 17.37 63.61 37.58
CA THR A 3 16.48 63.09 36.54
C THR A 3 17.06 63.20 35.14
N LEU A 4 17.97 64.16 34.93
CA LEU A 4 18.73 64.36 33.70
C LEU A 4 19.72 63.22 33.40
N THR A 5 20.35 62.62 34.41
CA THR A 5 21.29 61.52 34.17
C THR A 5 20.55 60.23 33.84
N TRP A 6 19.35 60.01 34.40
CA TRP A 6 18.50 58.88 34.06
C TRP A 6 17.92 58.99 32.65
N THR A 7 17.48 60.19 32.23
CA THR A 7 16.95 60.40 30.87
C THR A 7 18.04 60.26 29.81
N LEU A 8 19.25 60.74 30.08
CA LEU A 8 20.40 60.53 29.19
C LEU A 8 20.81 59.06 29.11
N LEU A 9 20.72 58.31 30.20
CA LEU A 9 20.99 56.87 30.20
C LEU A 9 19.92 56.10 29.40
N CYS A 10 18.64 56.43 29.58
CA CYS A 10 17.55 55.84 28.79
C CYS A 10 17.65 56.18 27.31
N ALA A 11 18.03 57.42 26.97
CA ALA A 11 18.22 57.83 25.58
C ALA A 11 19.43 57.12 24.93
N ALA A 12 20.54 56.94 25.66
CA ALA A 12 21.68 56.18 25.18
C ALA A 12 21.36 54.70 24.96
N VAL A 13 20.60 54.06 25.86
CA VAL A 13 20.15 52.67 25.72
C VAL A 13 19.18 52.51 24.54
N ALA A 14 18.30 53.49 24.29
CA ALA A 14 17.41 53.48 23.13
C ALA A 14 18.16 53.63 21.80
N VAL A 15 19.23 54.43 21.76
CA VAL A 15 20.07 54.61 20.56
C VAL A 15 20.93 53.37 20.27
N VAL A 16 21.39 52.66 21.31
CA VAL A 16 22.19 51.43 21.15
C VAL A 16 21.33 50.23 20.73
N CYS A 17 20.04 50.18 21.10
CA CYS A 17 19.13 49.10 20.70
C CYS A 17 18.44 49.30 19.33
N GLY A 18 18.64 50.45 18.66
CA GLY A 18 17.96 50.78 17.39
C GLY A 18 18.65 50.28 16.12
N SER A 19 19.75 49.53 16.24
CA SER A 19 20.49 49.00 15.08
C SER A 19 20.29 47.50 14.95
N THR A 20 19.04 47.05 14.78
CA THR A 20 18.81 45.74 14.16
C THR A 20 19.14 45.90 12.69
N LEU A 21 20.38 45.54 12.33
CA LEU A 21 20.67 45.15 10.94
C LEU A 21 19.73 43.97 10.67
N GLU A 22 18.62 44.23 9.97
CA GLU A 22 17.89 43.16 9.30
C GLU A 22 18.83 42.67 8.19
N LEU A 23 19.57 41.59 8.48
CA LEU A 23 20.09 40.79 7.39
C LEU A 23 18.87 40.42 6.55
N PRO A 24 18.89 40.64 5.22
CA PRO A 24 17.86 40.07 4.38
C PRO A 24 17.89 38.56 4.66
N LEU A 25 16.71 37.97 4.88
CA LEU A 25 16.56 36.53 4.75
C LEU A 25 17.01 36.21 3.33
N GLU A 26 18.28 35.81 3.20
CA GLU A 26 18.72 35.05 2.05
C GLU A 26 17.77 33.85 2.06
N GLU A 27 16.86 33.77 1.10
CA GLU A 27 16.14 32.53 0.85
C GLU A 27 17.22 31.51 0.54
N GLU A 28 17.55 30.70 1.54
CA GLU A 28 18.52 29.63 1.43
C GLU A 28 17.98 28.69 0.34
N CYS A 29 18.54 28.79 -0.87
CA CYS A 29 18.10 28.00 -2.00
C CYS A 29 18.33 26.51 -1.68
N GLU A 30 17.24 25.76 -1.51
CA GLU A 30 17.24 24.36 -1.06
C GLU A 30 18.08 23.47 -1.99
N SER A 31 18.13 23.82 -3.27
CA SER A 31 18.90 23.13 -4.31
C SER A 31 20.37 23.56 -4.39
N GLY A 32 20.79 24.60 -3.65
CA GLY A 32 22.18 25.06 -3.53
C GLY A 32 22.82 25.57 -4.83
N ARG A 33 22.05 25.72 -5.91
CA ARG A 33 22.51 26.22 -7.21
C ARG A 33 21.59 27.31 -7.73
N PHE A 34 22.17 28.20 -8.54
CA PHE A 34 21.47 29.33 -9.13
C PHE A 34 21.68 29.40 -10.63
N THR A 35 20.70 29.92 -11.34
CA THR A 35 20.81 30.31 -12.74
C THR A 35 21.74 31.52 -12.88
N ARG A 36 22.18 31.81 -14.10
CA ARG A 36 22.98 33.01 -14.40
C ARG A 36 22.21 34.32 -14.16
N SER A 37 20.88 34.28 -14.14
CA SER A 37 19.99 35.39 -13.74
C SER A 37 19.89 35.57 -12.23
N GLY A 38 20.39 34.63 -11.42
CA GLY A 38 20.33 34.67 -9.95
C GLY A 38 19.07 34.03 -9.37
N GLU A 39 18.34 33.22 -10.15
CA GLU A 39 17.16 32.48 -9.67
C GLU A 39 17.59 31.11 -9.12
N CYS A 40 16.94 30.64 -8.06
CA CYS A 40 17.21 29.31 -7.50
C CYS A 40 16.86 28.21 -8.52
N CYS A 41 17.73 27.21 -8.65
CA CYS A 41 17.49 26.12 -9.59
C CYS A 41 16.33 25.23 -9.11
N ILE A 42 15.49 24.78 -10.03
CA ILE A 42 14.38 23.87 -9.75
C ILE A 42 14.86 22.43 -9.97
N GLU A 43 14.61 21.56 -9.00
CA GLU A 43 14.92 20.13 -9.10
C GLU A 43 13.80 19.39 -9.84
N CYS A 44 14.18 18.42 -10.68
CA CYS A 44 13.22 17.53 -11.30
C CYS A 44 12.70 16.53 -10.25
N PRO A 45 11.37 16.37 -10.11
CA PRO A 45 10.80 15.45 -9.15
C PRO A 45 10.96 13.98 -9.60
N PRO A 46 10.75 13.00 -8.70
CA PRO A 46 10.62 11.60 -9.08
C PRO A 46 9.54 11.42 -10.16
N GLY A 47 9.80 10.55 -11.15
CA GLY A 47 9.02 10.46 -12.39
C GLY A 47 9.56 11.30 -13.54
N GLU A 48 10.41 12.30 -13.25
CA GLU A 48 11.02 13.18 -14.23
C GLU A 48 12.56 13.18 -14.11
N GLY A 49 13.23 13.21 -15.26
CA GLY A 49 14.67 13.33 -15.37
C GLY A 49 15.10 14.62 -16.06
N VAL A 50 16.34 15.03 -15.81
CA VAL A 50 16.91 16.27 -16.34
C VAL A 50 17.22 16.12 -17.84
N ILE A 51 16.57 16.93 -18.66
CA ILE A 51 16.90 17.09 -20.09
C ILE A 51 18.05 18.09 -20.24
N THR A 52 17.86 19.28 -19.65
CA THR A 52 18.81 20.39 -19.68
C THR A 52 19.13 20.82 -18.25
N PRO A 53 20.41 20.78 -17.81
CA PRO A 53 20.77 21.14 -16.45
C PRO A 53 20.69 22.65 -16.21
N CYS A 54 20.44 23.03 -14.96
CA CYS A 54 20.46 24.43 -14.54
C CYS A 54 21.81 25.11 -14.84
N GLY A 55 21.76 26.32 -15.39
CA GLY A 55 22.96 27.10 -15.70
C GLY A 55 22.64 28.48 -16.25
N VAL A 56 22.64 28.64 -17.58
CA VAL A 56 22.18 29.91 -18.19
C VAL A 56 20.66 30.04 -18.10
N THR A 57 19.96 28.93 -18.24
CA THR A 57 18.52 28.77 -18.10
C THR A 57 18.19 27.90 -16.89
N GLN A 58 16.91 27.86 -16.53
CA GLN A 58 16.39 26.96 -15.52
C GLN A 58 16.53 25.48 -15.95
N THR A 59 16.51 24.56 -14.99
CA THR A 59 16.43 23.12 -15.24
C THR A 59 15.21 22.81 -16.09
N GLU A 60 15.38 21.95 -17.09
CA GLU A 60 14.30 21.42 -17.90
C GLU A 60 14.13 19.94 -17.59
N CYS A 61 12.93 19.58 -17.14
CA CYS A 61 12.57 18.22 -16.74
C CYS A 61 11.72 17.54 -17.81
N GLY A 62 11.91 16.25 -17.98
CA GLY A 62 11.13 15.41 -18.88
C GLY A 62 10.68 14.13 -18.21
N GLN A 63 9.48 13.66 -18.56
CA GLN A 63 8.93 12.43 -18.00
C GLN A 63 9.78 11.23 -18.41
N CYS A 64 10.01 10.34 -17.45
CA CYS A 64 10.61 9.05 -17.71
C CYS A 64 9.60 8.14 -18.42
N LEU A 65 10.11 7.28 -19.30
CA LEU A 65 9.29 6.34 -20.04
C LEU A 65 8.96 5.13 -19.16
N ASP A 66 7.67 4.95 -18.87
CA ASP A 66 7.17 3.87 -18.04
C ASP A 66 7.68 2.50 -18.53
N SER A 67 8.03 1.62 -17.59
CA SER A 67 8.67 0.31 -17.81
C SER A 67 10.06 0.29 -18.48
N GLU A 68 10.57 1.42 -18.99
CA GLU A 68 11.90 1.49 -19.62
C GLU A 68 12.92 2.31 -18.81
N THR A 69 12.47 3.41 -18.21
CA THR A 69 13.32 4.32 -17.43
C THR A 69 12.61 4.87 -16.20
N TYR A 70 13.38 5.25 -15.18
CA TYR A 70 12.86 5.79 -13.93
C TYR A 70 13.73 6.94 -13.38
N SER A 71 13.15 7.71 -12.46
CA SER A 71 13.84 8.71 -11.62
C SER A 71 13.19 8.71 -10.24
N ASP A 72 13.93 8.38 -9.19
CA ASP A 72 13.43 8.14 -7.83
C ASP A 72 13.77 9.26 -6.83
N THR A 73 14.50 10.27 -7.28
CA THR A 73 15.04 11.33 -6.44
C THR A 73 14.83 12.70 -7.07
N TYR A 74 14.81 13.74 -6.22
CA TYR A 74 14.85 15.11 -6.69
C TYR A 74 16.26 15.43 -7.19
N SER A 75 16.39 15.87 -8.44
CA SER A 75 17.73 16.13 -9.01
C SER A 75 17.80 17.32 -9.96
N LEU A 76 18.96 17.98 -9.93
CA LEU A 76 19.35 19.06 -10.86
C LEU A 76 20.16 18.55 -12.06
N THR A 77 20.66 17.32 -11.98
CA THR A 77 21.59 16.76 -12.97
C THR A 77 21.20 15.39 -13.50
N ASP A 78 20.47 14.62 -12.72
CA ASP A 78 20.23 13.21 -13.04
C ASP A 78 19.14 13.08 -14.09
N LYS A 79 19.46 12.32 -15.13
CA LYS A 79 18.53 11.96 -16.19
C LYS A 79 17.75 10.72 -15.78
N CYS A 80 16.67 10.44 -16.48
CA CYS A 80 15.98 9.15 -16.36
C CYS A 80 16.98 8.01 -16.56
N GLN A 81 17.04 7.12 -15.57
CA GLN A 81 17.91 5.95 -15.58
C GLN A 81 17.16 4.77 -16.18
N THR A 82 17.87 3.87 -16.86
CA THR A 82 17.26 2.66 -17.41
C THR A 82 16.85 1.72 -16.28
N CYS A 83 15.66 1.13 -16.38
CA CYS A 83 15.18 0.13 -15.43
C CYS A 83 16.11 -1.08 -15.37
N THR A 84 16.23 -1.66 -14.17
CA THR A 84 16.89 -2.96 -13.97
C THR A 84 16.05 -4.06 -14.61
N GLU A 85 16.68 -4.92 -15.40
CA GLU A 85 16.05 -6.12 -15.94
C GLU A 85 16.38 -7.32 -15.04
N CYS A 86 15.34 -7.98 -14.52
CA CYS A 86 15.51 -9.19 -13.72
C CYS A 86 15.80 -10.37 -14.65
N THR A 87 17.03 -10.90 -14.60
CA THR A 87 17.51 -11.97 -15.48
C THR A 87 17.94 -13.21 -14.67
N GLY A 88 18.05 -14.36 -15.34
CA GLY A 88 18.50 -15.60 -14.70
C GLY A 88 17.43 -16.23 -13.80
N LEU A 89 17.77 -16.52 -12.54
CA LEU A 89 16.89 -17.11 -11.52
C LEU A 89 16.22 -16.03 -10.65
N MET A 90 16.07 -14.83 -11.18
CA MET A 90 15.47 -13.69 -10.50
C MET A 90 14.13 -13.35 -11.15
N ARG A 91 13.17 -12.96 -10.33
CA ARG A 91 11.88 -12.43 -10.75
C ARG A 91 11.72 -10.99 -10.26
N MET A 92 10.82 -10.29 -10.90
CA MET A 92 10.41 -8.95 -10.50
C MET A 92 9.48 -9.05 -9.29
N GLU A 93 9.84 -8.40 -8.18
CA GLU A 93 8.95 -8.24 -7.02
C GLU A 93 8.12 -6.98 -7.15
N THR A 94 8.77 -5.86 -7.48
CA THR A 94 8.09 -4.62 -7.82
C THR A 94 8.40 -4.24 -9.27
N PRO A 95 7.38 -3.88 -10.07
CA PRO A 95 7.60 -3.44 -11.44
C PRO A 95 8.36 -2.12 -11.49
N CYS A 96 9.08 -1.92 -12.61
CA CYS A 96 9.62 -0.60 -12.89
C CYS A 96 8.49 0.36 -13.27
N THR A 97 8.51 1.54 -12.69
CA THR A 97 7.64 2.67 -13.04
C THR A 97 8.49 3.88 -13.40
N ASP A 98 7.88 4.95 -13.90
CA ASP A 98 8.55 6.23 -14.14
C ASP A 98 9.33 6.79 -12.92
N SER A 99 8.89 6.43 -11.72
CA SER A 99 9.37 6.95 -10.43
C SER A 99 10.19 5.96 -9.64
N ASN A 100 10.09 4.66 -9.92
CA ASN A 100 10.75 3.61 -9.14
C ASN A 100 11.41 2.59 -10.05
N ASN A 101 12.62 2.15 -9.68
CA ASN A 101 13.26 1.03 -10.36
C ASN A 101 12.52 -0.30 -10.10
N ALA A 102 12.72 -1.27 -10.98
CA ALA A 102 12.35 -2.65 -10.70
C ALA A 102 13.19 -3.22 -9.54
N VAL A 103 12.54 -3.91 -8.61
CA VAL A 103 13.20 -4.69 -7.55
C VAL A 103 13.19 -6.15 -7.97
N CYS A 104 14.39 -6.73 -8.08
CA CYS A 104 14.58 -8.12 -8.46
C CYS A 104 14.91 -8.97 -7.23
N VAL A 105 14.18 -10.07 -7.06
CA VAL A 105 14.38 -11.06 -6.01
C VAL A 105 14.54 -12.44 -6.62
N CYS A 106 15.01 -13.42 -5.85
CA CYS A 106 15.06 -14.79 -6.34
C CYS A 106 13.67 -15.32 -6.71
N ASP A 107 13.62 -16.14 -7.76
CA ASP A 107 12.37 -16.73 -8.25
C ASP A 107 11.76 -17.68 -7.21
N TYR A 108 10.51 -18.07 -7.40
CA TYR A 108 9.83 -18.97 -6.47
C TYR A 108 10.59 -20.29 -6.33
N GLY A 109 10.80 -20.72 -5.08
CA GLY A 109 11.61 -21.89 -4.78
C GLY A 109 13.12 -21.63 -4.82
N TYR A 110 13.55 -20.36 -4.82
CA TYR A 110 14.94 -19.95 -4.64
C TYR A 110 15.07 -18.86 -3.57
N TYR A 111 16.22 -18.83 -2.90
CA TYR A 111 16.60 -17.77 -1.96
C TYR A 111 17.98 -17.19 -2.31
N MET A 112 18.26 -15.98 -1.86
CA MET A 112 19.55 -15.31 -2.04
C MET A 112 20.57 -15.86 -1.04
N SER A 113 21.51 -16.66 -1.52
CA SER A 113 22.56 -17.22 -0.68
C SER A 113 23.67 -16.20 -0.42
N THR A 114 23.95 -15.93 0.86
CA THR A 114 25.04 -15.02 1.25
C THR A 114 26.43 -15.61 0.98
N GLU A 115 26.54 -16.94 0.86
CA GLU A 115 27.81 -17.63 0.60
C GLU A 115 28.21 -17.58 -0.88
N THR A 116 27.27 -17.82 -1.78
CA THR A 116 27.51 -17.80 -3.23
C THR A 116 27.21 -16.46 -3.89
N GLY A 117 26.45 -15.58 -3.22
CA GLY A 117 26.04 -14.28 -3.74
C GLY A 117 25.02 -14.39 -4.89
N GLY A 118 24.28 -15.50 -4.96
CA GLY A 118 23.31 -15.78 -6.01
C GLY A 118 22.12 -16.58 -5.52
N CYS A 119 21.15 -16.79 -6.41
CA CYS A 119 19.93 -17.52 -6.10
C CYS A 119 20.19 -19.04 -6.07
N GLU A 120 19.89 -19.65 -4.94
CA GLU A 120 20.01 -21.09 -4.69
C GLU A 120 18.64 -21.72 -4.47
N PRO A 121 18.43 -22.98 -4.91
CA PRO A 121 17.15 -23.65 -4.72
C PRO A 121 16.89 -23.86 -3.23
N CYS A 122 15.65 -23.63 -2.81
CA CYS A 122 15.25 -23.86 -1.44
C CYS A 122 15.35 -25.34 -1.07
N THR A 123 15.71 -25.61 0.18
CA THR A 123 15.73 -26.94 0.76
C THR A 123 14.32 -27.53 0.77
N VAL A 124 14.22 -28.78 0.30
CA VAL A 124 13.00 -29.59 0.36
C VAL A 124 13.08 -30.44 1.63
N CYS A 125 12.06 -30.35 2.48
CA CYS A 125 12.01 -31.14 3.70
C CYS A 125 11.74 -32.61 3.36
N PRO A 126 12.58 -33.54 3.87
CA PRO A 126 12.39 -34.95 3.59
C PRO A 126 11.21 -35.51 4.37
N ARG A 127 10.76 -36.71 4.00
CA ARG A 127 9.78 -37.49 4.78
C ARG A 127 10.19 -37.58 6.24
N GLY A 128 9.22 -37.44 7.14
CA GLY A 128 9.49 -37.36 8.58
C GLY A 128 9.85 -35.97 9.09
N HIS A 129 10.00 -35.00 8.20
CA HIS A 129 10.22 -33.59 8.54
C HIS A 129 9.17 -32.72 7.87
N GLY A 130 8.82 -31.62 8.55
CA GLY A 130 7.91 -30.60 8.04
C GLY A 130 8.62 -29.26 7.93
N VAL A 131 8.03 -28.36 7.14
CA VAL A 131 8.48 -26.97 7.02
C VAL A 131 8.15 -26.19 8.29
N TYR A 132 9.18 -25.77 9.00
CA TYR A 132 9.06 -24.87 10.15
C TYR A 132 9.07 -23.40 9.72
N ILE A 133 10.06 -23.04 8.89
CA ILE A 133 10.15 -21.71 8.24
C ILE A 133 10.16 -21.94 6.74
N ARG A 134 9.25 -21.26 6.05
CA ARG A 134 9.12 -21.34 4.58
C ARG A 134 10.28 -20.62 3.93
N CYS A 135 10.61 -21.04 2.71
CA CYS A 135 11.60 -20.32 1.92
C CYS A 135 11.09 -18.92 1.57
N GLU A 136 11.92 -17.91 1.80
CA GLU A 136 11.70 -16.52 1.42
C GLU A 136 12.89 -16.05 0.56
N PRO A 137 12.79 -14.94 -0.18
CA PRO A 137 13.89 -14.48 -1.03
C PRO A 137 15.20 -14.23 -0.26
N GLU A 138 15.13 -13.99 1.04
CA GLU A 138 16.26 -13.68 1.91
C GLU A 138 16.83 -14.90 2.65
N HIS A 139 16.07 -16.01 2.74
CA HIS A 139 16.50 -17.18 3.51
C HIS A 139 15.89 -18.49 3.03
N ASP A 140 16.63 -19.57 3.26
CA ASP A 140 16.22 -20.93 2.92
C ASP A 140 15.05 -21.44 3.78
N THR A 141 14.41 -22.52 3.32
CA THR A 141 13.50 -23.35 4.11
C THR A 141 14.23 -23.93 5.32
N ILE A 142 13.60 -23.91 6.49
CA ILE A 142 14.08 -24.62 7.67
C ILE A 142 13.10 -25.76 7.98
N CYS A 143 13.65 -26.97 8.02
CA CYS A 143 12.89 -28.19 8.29
C CYS A 143 13.05 -28.60 9.76
N GLU A 144 11.96 -29.11 10.34
CA GLU A 144 11.95 -29.71 11.67
C GLU A 144 11.46 -31.16 11.62
N PRO A 145 11.95 -32.05 12.50
CA PRO A 145 11.43 -33.39 12.60
C PRO A 145 9.99 -33.37 13.15
N CYS A 146 9.12 -34.22 12.63
CA CYS A 146 7.77 -34.33 13.14
C CYS A 146 7.75 -34.97 14.53
N GLU A 147 7.19 -34.25 15.50
CA GLU A 147 7.00 -34.71 16.88
C GLU A 147 5.88 -35.76 16.96
N GLU A 148 5.69 -36.32 18.16
CA GLU A 148 4.58 -37.26 18.44
C GLU A 148 3.23 -36.65 18.01
N ASP A 149 2.33 -37.50 17.55
CA ASP A 149 1.02 -37.11 17.00
C ASP A 149 1.06 -36.23 15.73
N THR A 150 2.22 -36.14 15.05
CA THR A 150 2.34 -35.50 13.73
C THR A 150 3.13 -36.36 12.73
N TYR A 151 2.92 -36.12 11.44
CA TYR A 151 3.61 -36.84 10.36
C TYR A 151 3.83 -36.00 9.10
N SER A 152 4.77 -36.45 8.27
CA SER A 152 5.03 -35.95 6.92
C SER A 152 5.43 -37.14 6.03
N ASP A 153 4.55 -37.51 5.10
CA ASP A 153 4.66 -38.70 4.25
C ASP A 153 5.20 -38.41 2.83
N GLN A 154 5.53 -37.15 2.55
CA GLN A 154 6.09 -36.68 1.29
C GLN A 154 7.26 -35.72 1.51
N GLU A 155 8.07 -35.54 0.46
CA GLU A 155 9.07 -34.48 0.45
C GLU A 155 8.39 -33.19 0.03
N SER A 156 8.54 -32.11 0.80
CA SER A 156 7.85 -30.84 0.54
C SER A 156 8.67 -29.64 0.98
N SER A 157 8.60 -28.56 0.20
CA SER A 157 9.16 -27.25 0.55
C SER A 157 8.10 -26.29 1.12
N LEU A 158 6.86 -26.75 1.29
CA LEU A 158 5.73 -25.93 1.75
C LEU A 158 4.97 -26.51 2.94
N ASP A 159 4.91 -27.84 3.04
CA ASP A 159 4.02 -28.52 3.98
C ASP A 159 4.68 -28.67 5.37
N PRO A 160 4.03 -28.19 6.44
CA PRO A 160 4.45 -28.47 7.80
C PRO A 160 4.11 -29.92 8.20
N CYS A 161 4.54 -30.35 9.38
CA CYS A 161 4.10 -31.64 9.93
C CYS A 161 2.58 -31.62 10.16
N MET A 162 1.90 -32.61 9.59
CA MET A 162 0.45 -32.73 9.63
C MET A 162 0.03 -33.51 10.88
N PRO A 163 -1.09 -33.14 11.54
CA PRO A 163 -1.56 -33.88 12.70
C PRO A 163 -2.02 -35.29 12.29
N CYS A 164 -1.72 -36.27 13.13
CA CYS A 164 -2.18 -37.64 12.93
C CYS A 164 -3.70 -37.77 13.09
N THR A 165 -4.29 -38.67 12.33
CA THR A 165 -5.68 -39.10 12.47
C THR A 165 -5.87 -39.81 13.81
N ILE A 166 -6.87 -39.39 14.57
CA ILE A 166 -7.24 -40.02 15.85
C ILE A 166 -8.37 -41.01 15.59
N CYS A 167 -8.07 -42.31 15.65
CA CYS A 167 -9.07 -43.37 15.38
C CYS A 167 -10.09 -43.54 16.50
N ASN A 168 -9.73 -43.22 17.73
CA ASN A 168 -10.59 -43.40 18.90
C ASN A 168 -10.91 -42.05 19.55
N ASP A 169 -11.91 -41.37 19.01
CA ASP A 169 -12.38 -40.06 19.51
C ASP A 169 -13.51 -40.17 20.56
N GLY A 170 -13.77 -41.39 21.05
CA GLY A 170 -14.87 -41.69 21.97
C GLY A 170 -16.10 -42.31 21.29
N SER A 171 -16.05 -42.54 19.97
CA SER A 171 -16.94 -43.48 19.29
C SER A 171 -16.31 -44.88 19.27
N GLU A 172 -16.97 -45.84 19.90
CA GLU A 172 -16.49 -47.21 20.14
C GLU A 172 -16.45 -48.12 18.88
N GLU A 173 -16.26 -47.54 17.68
CA GLU A 173 -16.46 -48.23 16.40
C GLU A 173 -15.23 -48.23 15.46
N LEU A 174 -14.18 -47.44 15.70
CA LEU A 174 -12.92 -47.54 14.94
C LEU A 174 -11.74 -47.96 15.83
N GLU A 175 -11.04 -49.01 15.38
CA GLU A 175 -9.80 -49.49 15.98
C GLU A 175 -8.59 -49.01 15.17
N THR A 176 -7.48 -48.71 15.85
CA THR A 176 -6.22 -48.35 15.20
C THR A 176 -5.57 -49.60 14.60
N LEU A 177 -5.54 -49.69 13.28
CA LEU A 177 -4.88 -50.76 12.53
C LEU A 177 -3.36 -50.56 12.46
N ARG A 178 -2.94 -49.30 12.28
CA ARG A 178 -1.54 -48.89 12.28
C ARG A 178 -1.40 -47.60 13.07
N GLU A 179 -0.47 -47.59 14.01
CA GLU A 179 -0.13 -46.39 14.77
C GLU A 179 0.51 -45.33 13.87
N CYS A 180 0.30 -44.06 14.23
CA CYS A 180 0.95 -42.96 13.55
C CYS A 180 2.47 -43.01 13.76
N SER A 181 3.20 -42.52 12.78
CA SER A 181 4.65 -42.34 12.84
C SER A 181 5.01 -41.01 12.21
N SER A 182 6.20 -40.47 12.47
CA SER A 182 6.65 -39.22 11.84
C SER A 182 6.58 -39.22 10.31
N THR A 183 6.56 -40.39 9.66
CA THR A 183 6.53 -40.54 8.20
C THR A 183 5.19 -41.01 7.62
N ALA A 184 4.20 -41.33 8.44
CA ALA A 184 2.94 -41.90 7.96
C ALA A 184 1.83 -41.74 9.00
N ASP A 185 0.63 -41.39 8.52
CA ASP A 185 -0.56 -41.27 9.35
C ASP A 185 -0.97 -42.60 10.02
N ALA A 186 -1.77 -42.48 11.08
CA ALA A 186 -2.50 -43.59 11.65
C ALA A 186 -3.52 -44.14 10.64
N MET A 187 -3.70 -45.46 10.62
CA MET A 187 -4.73 -46.12 9.83
C MET A 187 -5.81 -46.65 10.76
N CYS A 188 -7.05 -46.24 10.53
CA CYS A 188 -8.19 -46.68 11.30
C CYS A 188 -8.95 -47.78 10.53
N TYR A 189 -9.46 -48.77 11.26
CA TYR A 189 -10.26 -49.87 10.74
C TYR A 189 -11.56 -49.98 11.52
N ASP A 190 -12.66 -50.16 10.79
CA ASP A 190 -13.98 -50.39 11.35
C ASP A 190 -14.26 -51.92 11.35
N PRO A 191 -14.35 -52.58 12.52
CA PRO A 191 -14.65 -54.01 12.60
C PRO A 191 -16.10 -54.37 12.26
N LEU A 192 -17.02 -53.41 12.22
CA LEU A 192 -18.42 -53.58 11.85
C LEU A 192 -18.69 -53.29 10.36
N ALA A 193 -17.71 -52.71 9.66
CA ALA A 193 -17.78 -52.55 8.21
C ALA A 193 -17.86 -53.93 7.54
N PRO A 194 -18.91 -54.22 6.74
CA PRO A 194 -19.01 -55.48 6.05
C PRO A 194 -17.80 -55.64 5.12
N THR A 195 -17.09 -56.77 5.25
CA THR A 195 -16.05 -57.18 4.30
C THR A 195 -16.68 -57.28 2.92
N MET A 196 -16.63 -56.19 2.15
CA MET A 196 -16.87 -56.25 0.72
C MET A 196 -15.74 -57.11 0.18
N ALA A 197 -16.09 -58.38 -0.10
CA ALA A 197 -15.22 -59.29 -0.82
C ALA A 197 -14.60 -58.52 -1.99
N SER A 198 -13.28 -58.48 -2.01
CA SER A 198 -12.52 -58.05 -3.17
C SER A 198 -13.13 -58.73 -4.41
N PRO A 199 -13.62 -58.00 -5.42
CA PRO A 199 -14.05 -58.64 -6.64
C PRO A 199 -12.80 -59.18 -7.34
N SER A 200 -12.51 -60.46 -7.09
CA SER A 200 -11.59 -61.27 -7.86
C SER A 200 -12.19 -61.52 -9.24
N SER A 201 -12.21 -60.51 -10.10
CA SER A 201 -12.40 -60.66 -11.56
C SER A 201 -12.39 -59.28 -12.23
N PRO A 202 -11.61 -59.07 -13.28
CA PRO A 202 -11.76 -57.89 -14.12
C PRO A 202 -13.11 -57.98 -14.88
N PRO A 203 -13.94 -56.93 -14.89
CA PRO A 203 -15.09 -56.91 -15.79
C PRO A 203 -14.60 -56.78 -17.24
N GLU A 204 -14.93 -57.77 -18.05
CA GLU A 204 -14.83 -57.69 -19.51
C GLU A 204 -15.63 -56.48 -20.01
N LEU A 205 -14.94 -55.59 -20.75
CA LEU A 205 -15.58 -54.56 -21.56
C LEU A 205 -16.37 -55.22 -22.71
N PRO A 206 -17.65 -54.89 -22.91
CA PRO A 206 -18.25 -54.94 -24.23
C PRO A 206 -17.93 -53.63 -24.94
N SER A 207 -17.15 -53.74 -26.01
CA SER A 207 -17.04 -52.73 -27.06
C SER A 207 -18.41 -52.54 -27.72
N ASP A 208 -18.94 -51.32 -27.74
CA ASP A 208 -19.62 -50.82 -28.94
C ASP A 208 -19.83 -49.29 -28.94
N GLU A 209 -19.41 -48.74 -30.09
CA GLU A 209 -19.94 -47.59 -30.83
C GLU A 209 -19.85 -46.15 -30.26
N LEU A 210 -18.84 -45.47 -30.81
CA LEU A 210 -18.73 -44.05 -31.16
C LEU A 210 -20.06 -43.32 -31.44
N ARG A 211 -20.38 -42.30 -30.62
CA ARG A 211 -21.08 -41.09 -31.12
C ARG A 211 -20.95 -39.89 -30.16
N THR A 212 -20.23 -38.86 -30.60
CA THR A 212 -20.32 -37.48 -30.07
C THR A 212 -21.60 -36.83 -30.61
N PRO A 213 -22.29 -35.99 -29.81
CA PRO A 213 -22.17 -34.53 -30.00
C PRO A 213 -22.16 -33.73 -28.67
N GLY A 214 -21.46 -32.59 -28.64
CA GLY A 214 -21.55 -31.59 -27.56
C GLY A 214 -22.75 -30.65 -27.75
N PRO A 215 -22.67 -29.41 -27.23
CA PRO A 215 -22.79 -29.04 -25.83
C PRO A 215 -24.04 -28.17 -25.62
N ASP A 216 -24.74 -28.26 -24.48
CA ASP A 216 -25.68 -27.22 -24.05
C ASP A 216 -25.91 -27.26 -22.54
N GLU A 217 -26.14 -26.06 -22.02
CA GLU A 217 -26.44 -25.64 -20.65
C GLU A 217 -27.59 -26.43 -19.98
N ASP A 218 -27.47 -26.71 -18.68
CA ASP A 218 -28.26 -26.02 -17.64
C ASP A 218 -28.17 -26.80 -16.30
N SER A 219 -28.03 -26.02 -15.24
CA SER A 219 -28.33 -26.25 -13.82
C SER A 219 -28.77 -27.65 -13.37
N THR A 220 -28.02 -28.24 -12.44
CA THR A 220 -28.64 -28.92 -11.29
C THR A 220 -27.73 -28.89 -10.06
N THR A 221 -28.18 -28.09 -9.10
CA THR A 221 -27.70 -28.06 -7.71
C THR A 221 -27.98 -29.40 -7.02
N THR A 222 -26.95 -30.04 -6.51
CA THR A 222 -27.08 -31.11 -5.50
C THR A 222 -26.35 -30.68 -4.24
N LYS A 223 -27.16 -30.44 -3.19
CA LYS A 223 -26.74 -30.16 -1.81
C LYS A 223 -25.71 -31.19 -1.31
N PRO A 224 -24.56 -30.75 -0.76
CA PRO A 224 -23.80 -31.59 0.15
C PRO A 224 -24.37 -31.43 1.57
N SER A 225 -24.54 -32.57 2.23
CA SER A 225 -24.90 -32.71 3.63
C SER A 225 -23.79 -32.14 4.53
N THR A 226 -24.20 -31.41 5.55
CA THR A 226 -23.36 -30.72 6.54
C THR A 226 -22.52 -31.70 7.37
N PRO A 227 -21.19 -31.51 7.52
CA PRO A 227 -20.46 -32.10 8.64
C PRO A 227 -20.71 -31.23 9.88
N ARG A 228 -21.10 -31.85 10.99
CA ARG A 228 -21.18 -31.19 12.30
C ARG A 228 -19.77 -30.96 12.81
N PHE A 229 -19.29 -29.75 12.62
CA PHE A 229 -18.08 -29.23 13.26
C PHE A 229 -18.38 -28.99 14.74
N ILE A 230 -17.84 -29.80 15.65
CA ILE A 230 -17.80 -29.45 17.08
C ILE A 230 -16.72 -28.40 17.26
N GLY A 231 -17.13 -27.13 17.10
CA GLY A 231 -16.37 -25.93 17.42
C GLY A 231 -17.15 -25.00 18.34
N SER A 232 -17.92 -25.57 19.28
CA SER A 232 -18.61 -24.79 20.32
C SER A 232 -17.68 -24.63 21.52
N GLY A 233 -16.90 -23.54 21.56
CA GLY A 233 -16.15 -23.21 22.77
C GLY A 233 -15.17 -22.04 22.73
N LEU A 234 -14.76 -21.54 21.55
CA LEU A 234 -13.78 -20.44 21.47
C LEU A 234 -14.28 -19.20 20.70
N ASN A 235 -15.37 -19.30 19.93
CA ASN A 235 -15.89 -18.21 19.08
C ASN A 235 -17.10 -17.45 19.64
N GLU A 236 -17.64 -17.81 20.80
CA GLU A 236 -18.80 -17.12 21.40
C GLU A 236 -18.41 -15.80 22.09
N ASN A 237 -17.12 -15.64 22.42
CA ASN A 237 -16.58 -14.45 23.08
C ASN A 237 -15.66 -13.61 22.18
N LEU A 238 -15.25 -14.13 21.02
CA LEU A 238 -14.32 -13.43 20.14
C LEU A 238 -14.97 -12.20 19.49
N ILE A 239 -16.19 -12.37 18.95
CA ILE A 239 -16.96 -11.30 18.30
C ILE A 239 -17.27 -10.13 19.26
N PRO A 240 -17.80 -10.35 20.48
CA PRO A 240 -18.06 -9.24 21.39
C PRO A 240 -16.78 -8.54 21.89
N ILE A 241 -15.66 -9.26 22.04
CA ILE A 241 -14.36 -8.67 22.41
C ILE A 241 -13.82 -7.79 21.28
N TYR A 242 -13.89 -8.24 20.02
CA TYR A 242 -13.51 -7.41 18.87
C TYR A 242 -14.39 -6.17 18.73
N CYS A 243 -15.71 -6.30 18.90
CA CYS A 243 -16.62 -5.15 18.87
C CYS A 243 -16.34 -4.14 20.00
N SER A 244 -16.02 -4.62 21.21
CA SER A 244 -15.71 -3.76 22.35
C SER A 244 -14.38 -3.02 22.18
N THR A 245 -13.36 -3.70 21.65
CA THR A 245 -12.04 -3.12 21.38
C THR A 245 -12.09 -2.10 20.25
N LEU A 246 -12.80 -2.40 19.15
CA LEU A 246 -13.02 -1.44 18.06
C LEU A 246 -13.78 -0.20 18.53
N ALA A 247 -14.82 -0.37 19.35
CA ALA A 247 -15.55 0.76 19.92
C ALA A 247 -14.66 1.64 20.82
N ALA A 248 -13.79 1.03 21.64
CA ALA A 248 -12.86 1.76 22.48
C ALA A 248 -11.84 2.57 21.66
N VAL A 249 -11.30 1.99 20.58
CA VAL A 249 -10.38 2.68 19.67
C VAL A 249 -11.05 3.86 18.98
N LEU A 250 -12.29 3.69 18.49
CA LEU A 250 -13.04 4.78 17.86
C LEU A 250 -13.35 5.93 18.83
N ILE A 251 -13.76 5.62 20.06
CA ILE A 251 -13.98 6.63 21.10
C ILE A 251 -12.67 7.33 21.46
N GLY A 252 -11.56 6.59 21.56
CA GLY A 252 -10.22 7.15 21.80
C GLY A 252 -9.77 8.11 20.70
N LEU A 253 -9.98 7.76 19.43
CA LEU A 253 -9.65 8.63 18.29
C LEU A 253 -10.51 9.89 18.26
N LEU A 254 -11.81 9.79 18.53
CA LEU A 254 -12.69 10.95 18.62
C LEU A 254 -12.27 11.87 19.77
N ALA A 255 -11.95 11.32 20.94
CA ALA A 255 -11.43 12.08 22.08
C ALA A 255 -10.07 12.73 21.76
N TYR A 256 -9.18 12.03 21.04
CA TYR A 256 -7.90 12.58 20.60
C TYR A 256 -8.10 13.73 19.60
N ILE A 257 -8.99 13.60 18.63
CA ILE A 257 -9.32 14.67 17.67
C ILE A 257 -9.90 15.88 18.41
N VAL A 258 -10.83 15.67 19.33
CA VAL A 258 -11.41 16.74 20.16
C VAL A 258 -10.34 17.39 21.04
N PHE A 259 -9.45 16.61 21.66
CA PHE A 259 -8.37 17.13 22.48
C PHE A 259 -7.34 17.89 21.64
N LYS A 260 -6.96 17.38 20.47
CA LYS A 260 -6.06 18.05 19.52
C LYS A 260 -6.69 19.34 19.00
N ARG A 261 -7.99 19.33 18.69
CA ARG A 261 -8.74 20.53 18.26
C ARG A 261 -8.90 21.53 19.40
N TRP A 262 -9.15 21.07 20.63
CA TRP A 262 -9.21 21.89 21.83
C TRP A 262 -7.86 22.53 22.14
N ASN A 263 -6.78 21.76 22.07
CA ASN A 263 -5.43 22.25 22.36
C ASN A 263 -4.96 23.22 21.27
N SER A 264 -5.31 22.96 20.00
CA SER A 264 -5.08 23.89 18.89
C SER A 264 -5.86 25.20 19.09
N CYS A 265 -7.13 25.14 19.48
CA CYS A 265 -7.92 26.33 19.82
C CYS A 265 -7.37 27.06 21.06
N LYS A 266 -6.85 26.34 22.05
CA LYS A 266 -6.23 26.91 23.25
C LYS A 266 -4.96 27.68 22.90
N GLN A 267 -4.10 27.14 22.03
CA GLN A 267 -2.90 27.84 21.54
C GLN A 267 -3.27 29.03 20.65
N ASN A 268 -4.28 28.89 19.78
CA ASN A 268 -4.74 30.00 18.93
C ASN A 268 -5.40 31.13 19.74
N LYS A 269 -6.06 30.82 20.87
CA LYS A 269 -6.62 31.82 21.79
C LYS A 269 -5.54 32.60 22.54
N GLN A 270 -4.39 31.98 22.85
CA GLN A 270 -3.23 32.68 23.41
C GLN A 270 -2.57 33.58 22.36
N ALA A 271 -2.49 33.14 21.09
CA ALA A 271 -1.99 33.95 19.98
C ALA A 271 -2.89 35.17 19.69
N ALA A 272 -4.22 35.02 19.75
CA ALA A 272 -5.16 36.12 19.56
C ALA A 272 -5.14 37.15 20.70
N ASN A 273 -5.03 36.71 21.97
CA ASN A 273 -4.91 37.62 23.11
C ASN A 273 -3.59 38.39 23.10
N ASN A 274 -2.49 37.78 22.66
CA ASN A 274 -1.21 38.47 22.48
C ASN A 274 -1.30 39.53 21.35
N ARG A 275 -2.05 39.25 20.28
CA ARG A 275 -2.31 40.21 19.19
C ARG A 275 -3.21 41.38 19.62
N ALA A 276 -4.19 41.15 20.50
CA ALA A 276 -5.05 42.19 21.07
C ALA A 276 -4.34 43.09 22.09
N ALA A 277 -3.36 42.55 22.84
CA ALA A 277 -2.52 43.34 23.76
C ALA A 277 -1.59 44.32 23.03
N THR A 278 -1.21 44.03 21.77
CA THR A 278 -0.41 44.92 20.91
C THR A 278 -1.25 46.01 20.23
N ALA A 279 -2.55 45.78 20.03
CA ALA A 279 -3.45 46.76 19.39
C ALA A 279 -3.95 47.88 20.33
N ASN A 280 -3.84 47.71 21.66
CA ASN A 280 -4.37 48.64 22.65
C ASN A 280 -3.36 49.67 23.22
N GLN A 281 -2.20 49.90 22.56
CA GLN A 281 -1.19 50.87 23.04
C GLN A 281 -0.87 52.03 22.07
N THR A 282 -1.77 52.36 21.15
CA THR A 282 -1.76 53.64 20.41
C THR A 282 -3.23 54.08 20.35
N SER A 283 -3.76 55.18 20.91
CA SER A 283 -3.30 56.51 21.34
C SER A 283 -4.39 57.19 22.21
N PRO A 284 -4.11 58.29 22.95
CA PRO A 284 -5.08 59.01 23.78
C PRO A 284 -5.87 60.11 23.03
N SER A 285 -7.09 60.38 23.51
CA SER A 285 -8.02 61.51 23.22
C SER A 285 -7.68 62.72 24.14
N PRO A 286 -8.18 63.99 24.02
CA PRO A 286 -9.38 64.48 23.29
C PRO A 286 -9.28 65.89 22.63
N GLU A 287 -10.43 66.35 22.09
CA GLU A 287 -10.95 67.74 21.94
C GLU A 287 -11.24 68.27 20.51
N GLY A 288 -12.54 68.59 20.29
CA GLY A 288 -13.18 69.60 19.41
C GLY A 288 -12.85 69.66 17.90
N GLU A 289 -13.70 70.06 16.95
CA GLU A 289 -15.11 70.44 16.89
C GLU A 289 -15.45 70.74 15.39
N LYS A 290 -16.69 70.42 14.97
CA LYS A 290 -17.51 71.06 13.89
C LYS A 290 -17.08 70.96 12.39
N LEU A 291 -17.82 70.18 11.58
CA LEU A 291 -18.89 70.64 10.65
C LEU A 291 -19.28 69.56 9.59
N HIS A 292 -20.59 69.33 9.50
CA HIS A 292 -21.44 69.02 8.34
C HIS A 292 -21.14 67.89 7.33
N SER A 293 -22.06 66.92 7.39
CA SER A 293 -22.95 66.48 6.29
C SER A 293 -22.42 65.49 5.25
N ASP A 294 -22.94 64.26 5.35
CA ASP A 294 -24.03 63.70 4.52
C ASP A 294 -23.75 62.32 3.92
N SER A 295 -24.85 61.55 3.83
CA SER A 295 -25.05 60.29 3.08
C SER A 295 -24.38 59.01 3.58
N GLY A 296 -25.21 58.15 4.18
CA GLY A 296 -24.96 56.73 4.30
C GLY A 296 -25.33 55.96 3.03
N ILE A 297 -24.58 54.89 2.76
CA ILE A 297 -25.02 53.54 2.38
C ILE A 297 -23.75 52.70 2.20
N SER A 298 -23.50 51.75 3.10
CA SER A 298 -22.46 50.72 2.89
C SER A 298 -23.16 49.39 2.71
N VAL A 299 -23.09 48.88 1.49
CA VAL A 299 -23.55 47.54 1.10
C VAL A 299 -22.48 46.55 1.52
N ASP A 300 -22.90 45.58 2.34
CA ASP A 300 -22.07 44.46 2.82
C ASP A 300 -21.58 43.63 1.63
N SER A 301 -20.26 43.58 1.43
CA SER A 301 -19.61 42.71 0.44
C SER A 301 -19.17 41.41 1.12
N GLN A 302 -20.16 40.62 1.55
CA GLN A 302 -19.98 39.22 1.96
C GLN A 302 -21.08 38.38 1.30
N SER A 303 -20.93 38.12 -0.01
CA SER A 303 -21.77 37.10 -0.67
C SER A 303 -21.15 36.46 -1.91
N LEU A 304 -19.88 36.73 -2.24
CA LEU A 304 -19.26 36.19 -3.46
C LEU A 304 -18.20 35.11 -3.22
N GLN A 305 -17.95 34.70 -1.98
CA GLN A 305 -16.97 33.66 -1.67
C GLN A 305 -17.58 32.32 -1.22
N GLU A 306 -18.86 32.29 -0.82
CA GLU A 306 -19.54 31.03 -0.46
C GLU A 306 -20.11 30.27 -1.67
N GLN A 307 -20.32 30.91 -2.82
CA GLN A 307 -20.92 30.24 -3.98
C GLN A 307 -19.92 29.46 -4.84
N GLN A 308 -18.61 29.74 -4.72
CA GLN A 308 -17.58 29.06 -5.53
C GLN A 308 -17.05 27.77 -4.88
N GLN A 309 -17.32 27.54 -3.60
CA GLN A 309 -16.83 26.35 -2.88
C GLN A 309 -17.82 25.18 -2.90
N LEU A 310 -19.11 25.42 -3.15
CA LEU A 310 -20.12 24.35 -3.29
C LEU A 310 -20.15 23.72 -4.69
N GLN A 311 -19.51 24.32 -5.69
CA GLN A 311 -19.49 23.78 -7.05
C GLN A 311 -18.36 22.75 -7.26
N THR A 312 -17.24 22.86 -6.54
CA THR A 312 -16.10 21.94 -6.69
C THR A 312 -16.30 20.58 -5.99
N GLN A 313 -17.24 20.46 -5.05
CA GLN A 313 -17.54 19.17 -4.38
C GLN A 313 -18.63 18.33 -5.07
N ALA A 314 -19.38 18.89 -6.03
CA ALA A 314 -20.41 18.16 -6.75
C ALA A 314 -19.88 17.33 -7.95
N GLU A 315 -18.66 17.61 -8.45
CA GLU A 315 -18.06 16.87 -9.56
C GLU A 315 -17.26 15.63 -9.12
N ALA A 316 -16.82 15.55 -7.85
CA ALA A 316 -16.05 14.39 -7.37
C ALA A 316 -16.93 13.18 -6.98
N HIS A 317 -18.24 13.34 -6.82
CA HIS A 317 -19.15 12.26 -6.39
C HIS A 317 -20.05 11.68 -7.50
N THR A 318 -20.02 12.24 -8.72
CA THR A 318 -20.88 11.76 -9.82
C THR A 318 -20.16 10.79 -10.77
N GLN A 319 -18.82 10.63 -10.69
CA GLN A 319 -18.08 9.66 -11.51
C GLN A 319 -17.94 8.26 -10.89
N THR A 320 -18.18 8.08 -9.58
CA THR A 320 -18.00 6.77 -8.93
C THR A 320 -19.25 5.88 -8.93
N GLN A 321 -20.38 6.32 -9.50
CA GLN A 321 -21.62 5.53 -9.43
C GLN A 321 -22.38 5.33 -10.76
N THR A 322 -21.73 5.56 -11.90
CA THR A 322 -22.33 5.23 -13.20
C THR A 322 -21.35 4.58 -14.16
N GLN A 323 -20.82 3.40 -13.81
CA GLN A 323 -20.40 2.38 -14.78
C GLN A 323 -20.32 1.01 -14.10
N LEU A 324 -21.50 0.43 -13.82
CA LEU A 324 -21.67 -1.02 -13.86
C LEU A 324 -23.06 -1.31 -14.45
N HIS A 325 -23.07 -2.06 -15.56
CA HIS A 325 -24.20 -2.62 -16.32
C HIS A 325 -24.94 -1.69 -17.32
N VAL A 326 -25.19 -1.99 -18.61
CA VAL A 326 -24.93 -3.11 -19.59
C VAL A 326 -25.75 -2.76 -20.89
N PRO A 327 -25.79 -3.50 -22.03
CA PRO A 327 -24.80 -3.87 -23.06
C PRO A 327 -25.14 -3.26 -24.47
N GLU A 328 -24.36 -3.56 -25.53
CA GLU A 328 -24.82 -4.05 -26.87
C GLU A 328 -23.91 -3.70 -28.07
N GLN A 329 -23.68 -4.75 -28.87
CA GLN A 329 -23.54 -4.83 -30.33
C GLN A 329 -22.29 -4.26 -31.02
N ILE A 330 -21.37 -5.19 -31.33
CA ILE A 330 -20.34 -5.06 -32.37
C ILE A 330 -20.97 -5.44 -33.72
N VAL A 331 -21.15 -4.43 -34.59
CA VAL A 331 -21.37 -4.62 -36.03
C VAL A 331 -20.00 -4.75 -36.69
N VAL A 332 -19.68 -5.96 -37.14
CA VAL A 332 -18.50 -6.22 -38.00
C VAL A 332 -18.78 -5.64 -39.38
N ARG A 333 -18.05 -4.59 -39.76
CA ARG A 333 -17.87 -4.22 -41.17
C ARG A 333 -16.59 -4.88 -41.68
N VAL A 334 -16.80 -5.86 -42.56
CA VAL A 334 -15.80 -6.43 -43.45
C VAL A 334 -15.65 -5.49 -44.63
N ASP A 335 -14.44 -4.98 -44.85
CA ASP A 335 -13.97 -4.63 -46.19
C ASP A 335 -12.50 -5.08 -46.30
N GLY A 336 -12.25 -5.88 -47.33
CA GLY A 336 -10.98 -6.53 -47.59
C GLY A 336 -10.23 -5.97 -48.79
N GLY A 337 -9.01 -6.47 -48.91
CA GLY A 337 -8.16 -6.45 -50.11
C GLY A 337 -6.94 -5.52 -49.97
N ALA A 338 -5.76 -5.81 -50.53
CA ALA A 338 -5.18 -7.00 -51.13
C ALA A 338 -3.68 -6.68 -51.38
N GLN A 339 -2.79 -7.61 -51.00
CA GLN A 339 -1.61 -8.09 -51.76
C GLN A 339 -0.35 -7.23 -52.05
N SER A 340 0.79 -7.95 -52.03
CA SER A 340 2.12 -7.71 -52.64
C SER A 340 3.09 -6.78 -51.89
N ASP A 341 4.39 -7.04 -51.71
CA ASP A 341 5.35 -7.97 -52.34
C ASP A 341 6.60 -8.12 -51.43
N SER A 342 7.28 -9.27 -51.48
CA SER A 342 8.69 -9.47 -51.04
C SER A 342 9.58 -9.56 -52.28
N PRO A 343 10.88 -9.15 -52.28
CA PRO A 343 12.01 -10.07 -51.99
C PRO A 343 13.33 -9.36 -51.56
N PRO A 344 14.53 -10.01 -51.54
CA PRO A 344 14.93 -11.25 -50.87
C PRO A 344 16.13 -11.07 -49.91
N SER A 345 16.41 -12.12 -49.13
CA SER A 345 17.61 -12.35 -48.33
C SER A 345 18.83 -12.71 -49.19
N GLN A 346 20.01 -12.22 -48.79
CA GLN A 346 21.32 -12.77 -49.17
C GLN A 346 21.78 -13.80 -48.12
N ALA A 347 22.56 -14.78 -48.61
CA ALA A 347 23.19 -15.93 -47.94
C ALA A 347 22.41 -17.26 -48.06
#